data_AF-A0A965HZL9-F1
#
_entry.id   AF-A0A965HZL9-F1
#
_cell.length_a   1.000
_cell.length_b   1.000
_cell.length_c   1.000
_cell.angle_alpha   90.00
_cell.angle_beta   90.00
_cell.angle_gamma   90.00
#
_symmetry.space_group_name_H-M   'P 1'
#
loop_
_entity.id
_entity.type
_entity.pdbx_description
1 polymer ?
#
loop_
_entity_poly.entity_id
_entity_poly.type
_entity_poly.pdbx_seq_one_letter_code
_entity_poly.pdbx_strand_id
1 'polypeptide(L)'
;MKQMATLTVAYMLFGLIGCGPAASSDAMKDLQARIDVVLQLRAIHNEREFTLTKPCVTELESYADQLFPEEDTRKKFSELTNELWLKRSNEKERQRLTRELASFIELPDKYANAYDF
;
A
#
# COMPACT_ATOMS: atom_id res chain seq x y z
N MET A 1 -57.32 -14.36 15.39
CA MET A 1 -56.75 -13.43 14.38
C MET A 1 -55.24 -13.41 14.52
N LYS A 2 -54.56 -13.51 13.37
CA LYS A 2 -53.12 -13.32 13.10
C LYS A 2 -52.09 -14.24 13.80
N GLN A 3 -51.77 -15.30 13.07
CA GLN A 3 -50.48 -15.99 13.05
C GLN A 3 -49.39 -15.03 12.56
N MET A 4 -48.18 -15.11 13.13
CA MET A 4 -46.97 -14.56 12.52
C MET A 4 -46.01 -15.73 12.29
N ALA A 5 -45.76 -15.99 11.01
CA ALA A 5 -45.01 -17.12 10.50
C ALA A 5 -43.50 -16.91 10.69
N THR A 6 -42.86 -17.84 11.39
CA THR A 6 -41.42 -18.07 11.36
C THR A 6 -41.07 -18.67 10.02
N LEU A 7 -40.49 -17.88 9.12
CA LEU A 7 -40.07 -18.33 7.79
C LEU A 7 -38.59 -18.71 7.84
N THR A 8 -38.35 -19.99 8.11
CA THR A 8 -37.13 -20.69 7.68
C THR A 8 -37.25 -20.92 6.17
N VAL A 9 -36.17 -20.70 5.40
CA VAL A 9 -35.66 -21.58 4.31
C VAL A 9 -34.70 -20.82 3.38
N ALA A 10 -33.45 -21.30 3.41
CA ALA A 10 -32.51 -21.56 2.31
C ALA A 10 -32.15 -20.49 1.26
N TYR A 11 -30.84 -20.19 1.22
CA TYR A 11 -30.04 -20.22 -0.02
C TYR A 11 -28.76 -21.01 0.32
N MET A 12 -28.71 -22.31 0.00
CA MET A 12 -28.07 -22.86 -1.20
C MET A 12 -26.58 -22.50 -1.37
N LEU A 13 -25.76 -23.48 -0.98
CA LEU A 13 -24.62 -24.00 -1.74
C LEU A 13 -24.28 -23.28 -3.06
N PHE A 14 -23.25 -22.44 -3.01
CA PHE A 14 -22.18 -22.39 -4.00
C PHE A 14 -20.93 -22.75 -3.19
N GLY A 15 -20.17 -23.82 -3.44
CA GLY A 15 -19.65 -24.27 -4.71
C GLY A 15 -18.16 -24.46 -4.46
N LEU A 16 -17.73 -25.72 -4.40
CA LEU A 16 -16.33 -26.14 -4.30
C LEU A 16 -15.48 -25.48 -5.39
N ILE A 17 -14.72 -24.45 -5.03
CA ILE A 17 -13.41 -24.17 -5.64
C ILE A 17 -12.47 -23.85 -4.48
N GLY A 18 -11.58 -24.79 -4.19
CA GLY A 18 -10.54 -24.63 -3.20
C GLY A 18 -9.64 -23.45 -3.55
N CYS A 19 -9.72 -22.39 -2.76
CA CYS A 19 -8.62 -21.50 -2.47
C CYS A 19 -8.80 -21.10 -1.00
N GLY A 20 -7.90 -21.57 -0.14
CA GLY A 20 -8.05 -21.40 1.31
C GLY A 20 -8.15 -19.91 1.71
N PRO A 21 -8.79 -19.59 2.85
CA PRO A 21 -8.93 -18.21 3.35
C PRO A 21 -7.59 -17.50 3.65
N ALA A 22 -6.46 -18.21 3.53
CA ALA A 22 -5.12 -17.65 3.67
C ALA A 22 -4.66 -16.85 2.44
N ALA A 23 -4.93 -17.33 1.21
CA ALA A 23 -4.43 -16.68 0.00
C ALA A 23 -5.08 -15.31 -0.26
N SER A 24 -6.37 -15.17 0.09
CA SER A 24 -7.07 -13.88 0.00
C SER A 24 -6.60 -12.88 1.05
N SER A 25 -6.19 -13.34 2.23
CA SER A 25 -5.70 -12.49 3.30
C SER A 25 -4.32 -11.92 2.97
N ASP A 26 -3.39 -12.75 2.48
CA ASP A 26 -2.03 -12.29 2.21
C ASP A 26 -1.96 -11.38 0.97
N ALA A 27 -2.72 -11.70 -0.08
CA ALA A 27 -2.86 -10.82 -1.24
C ALA A 27 -3.52 -9.46 -0.89
N MET A 28 -4.47 -9.43 0.05
CA MET A 28 -5.04 -8.17 0.54
C MET A 28 -4.05 -7.37 1.40
N LYS A 29 -3.26 -8.03 2.25
CA LYS A 29 -2.23 -7.37 3.05
C LYS A 29 -1.11 -6.76 2.19
N ASP A 30 -0.69 -7.48 1.15
CA ASP A 30 0.27 -6.97 0.16
C ASP A 30 -0.27 -5.74 -0.56
N LEU A 31 -1.51 -5.83 -1.05
CA LEU A 31 -2.17 -4.69 -1.70
C LEU A 31 -2.34 -3.49 -0.76
N GLN A 32 -2.75 -3.72 0.49
CA GLN A 32 -2.91 -2.64 1.46
C GLN A 32 -1.56 -1.97 1.76
N ALA A 33 -0.49 -2.75 1.94
CA ALA A 33 0.85 -2.21 2.13
C ALA A 33 1.29 -1.33 0.95
N ARG A 34 1.04 -1.75 -0.30
CA ARG A 34 1.31 -0.93 -1.49
C ARG A 34 0.53 0.39 -1.48
N ILE A 35 -0.77 0.34 -1.13
CA ILE A 35 -1.62 1.53 -1.03
C ILE A 35 -1.13 2.48 0.06
N ASP A 36 -0.77 1.95 1.23
CA ASP A 36 -0.28 2.72 2.37
C ASP A 36 1.02 3.45 2.01
N VAL A 37 1.96 2.78 1.33
CA VAL A 37 3.20 3.40 0.82
C VAL A 37 2.88 4.56 -0.13
N VAL A 38 2.02 4.35 -1.12
CA VAL A 38 1.68 5.40 -2.10
C VAL A 38 1.00 6.60 -1.41
N LEU A 39 0.11 6.36 -0.45
CA LEU A 39 -0.52 7.42 0.34
C LEU A 39 0.49 8.20 1.18
N GLN A 40 1.44 7.52 1.82
CA GLN A 40 2.50 8.16 2.59
C GLN A 40 3.39 9.02 1.69
N LEU A 41 3.84 8.47 0.55
CA LEU A 41 4.61 9.22 -0.44
C LEU A 41 3.83 10.45 -0.92
N ARG A 42 2.51 10.35 -1.02
CA ARG A 42 1.65 11.41 -1.59
C ARG A 42 1.49 12.55 -0.60
N ALA A 43 1.36 12.22 0.68
CA ALA A 43 1.42 13.20 1.76
C ALA A 43 2.76 13.95 1.73
N ILE A 44 3.88 13.23 1.64
CA ILE A 44 5.24 13.81 1.57
C ILE A 44 5.42 14.70 0.33
N HIS A 45 4.82 14.32 -0.81
CA HIS A 45 4.91 15.06 -2.07
C HIS A 45 4.11 16.37 -2.07
N ASN A 46 2.85 16.32 -1.62
CA ASN A 46 1.90 17.42 -1.77
C ASN A 46 1.93 18.43 -0.63
N GLU A 47 2.32 18.01 0.57
CA GLU A 47 2.32 18.91 1.70
C GLU A 47 3.62 19.70 1.77
N ARG A 48 3.50 21.02 1.57
CA ARG A 48 4.60 21.97 1.77
C ARG A 48 5.08 22.03 3.22
N GLU A 49 4.19 21.80 4.16
CA GLU A 49 4.45 21.85 5.60
C GLU A 49 4.60 20.46 6.25
N PHE A 50 4.52 19.37 5.48
CA PHE A 50 4.72 18.03 6.03
C PHE A 50 6.15 17.89 6.51
N THR A 51 6.26 17.81 7.82
CA THR A 51 7.52 17.52 8.48
C THR A 51 7.75 16.03 8.31
N LEU A 52 8.53 15.64 7.30
CA LEU A 52 8.99 14.28 7.18
C LEU A 52 9.71 13.91 8.47
N THR A 53 9.15 12.97 9.23
CA THR A 53 9.73 12.47 10.47
C THR A 53 10.50 11.19 10.20
N LYS A 54 11.46 10.88 11.07
CA LYS A 54 12.25 9.65 10.93
C LYS A 54 11.39 8.37 11.02
N PRO A 55 10.35 8.29 11.87
CA PRO A 55 9.40 7.18 11.85
C PRO A 55 8.75 6.93 10.48
N CYS A 56 8.35 7.96 9.74
CA CYS A 56 7.77 7.79 8.41
C CYS A 56 8.75 7.10 7.44
N VAL A 57 10.03 7.45 7.53
CA VAL A 57 11.09 6.84 6.70
C VAL A 57 11.32 5.38 7.10
N THR A 58 11.35 5.09 8.40
CA THR A 58 11.49 3.71 8.91
C THR A 58 10.28 2.84 8.52
N GLU A 59 9.08 3.42 8.47
CA GLU A 59 7.89 2.72 8.02
C GLU A 59 7.98 2.37 6.53
N LEU A 60 8.39 3.32 5.68
CA LEU A 60 8.70 3.07 4.26
C LEU A 60 9.76 1.97 4.07
N GLU A 61 10.83 1.98 4.88
CA GLU A 61 11.84 0.91 4.85
C GLU A 61 11.25 -0.45 5.23
N SER A 62 10.32 -0.51 6.18
CA SER A 62 9.71 -1.78 6.59
C SER A 62 8.85 -2.42 5.50
N TYR A 63 8.24 -1.61 4.63
CA TYR A 63 7.54 -2.10 3.45
C TYR A 63 8.49 -2.65 2.37
N ALA A 64 9.75 -2.24 2.33
CA ALA A 64 10.69 -2.71 1.32
C ALA A 64 10.93 -4.22 1.43
N ASP A 65 11.05 -4.74 2.66
CA ASP A 65 11.18 -6.18 2.93
C ASP A 65 9.93 -6.97 2.56
N GLN A 66 8.75 -6.36 2.69
CA GLN A 66 7.47 -6.99 2.39
C GLN A 66 7.16 -7.00 0.89
N LEU A 67 7.44 -5.91 0.18
CA LEU A 67 6.99 -5.67 -1.19
C LEU A 67 8.02 -6.12 -2.24
N PHE A 68 9.31 -6.15 -1.90
CA PHE A 68 10.38 -6.44 -2.85
C PHE A 68 11.13 -7.72 -2.45
N PRO A 69 10.78 -8.88 -3.07
CA PRO A 69 11.50 -10.13 -2.82
C PRO A 69 12.93 -10.10 -3.38
N GLU A 70 13.18 -9.27 -4.39
CA GLU A 70 14.49 -9.08 -5.01
C GLU A 70 15.39 -8.17 -4.16
N GLU A 71 16.58 -8.65 -3.84
CA GLU A 71 17.53 -7.92 -3.00
C GLU A 71 17.97 -6.59 -3.63
N ASP A 72 18.23 -6.56 -4.94
CA ASP A 72 18.66 -5.35 -5.64
C ASP A 72 17.58 -4.26 -5.62
N THR A 73 16.33 -4.64 -5.87
CA THR A 73 15.17 -3.73 -5.84
C THR A 73 14.93 -3.20 -4.44
N ARG A 74 14.96 -4.07 -3.42
CA ARG A 74 14.87 -3.69 -2.01
C ARG A 74 15.97 -2.70 -1.62
N LYS A 75 17.22 -3.01 -1.97
CA LYS A 75 18.37 -2.15 -1.66
C LYS A 75 18.24 -0.78 -2.30
N LYS A 76 17.85 -0.72 -3.58
CA LYS A 76 17.61 0.55 -4.28
C LYS A 76 16.48 1.35 -3.63
N PHE A 77 15.41 0.70 -3.21
CA PHE A 77 14.31 1.36 -2.48
C PHE A 77 14.79 1.93 -1.14
N SER A 78 15.55 1.16 -0.35
CA SER A 78 16.14 1.63 0.92
C SER A 78 17.13 2.78 0.72
N GLU A 79 17.94 2.75 -0.35
CA GLU A 79 18.86 3.84 -0.70
C GLU A 79 18.09 5.14 -0.99
N LEU A 80 17.04 5.07 -1.82
CA LEU A 80 16.20 6.22 -2.14
C LEU A 80 15.43 6.74 -0.93
N THR A 81 14.99 5.85 -0.03
CA THR A 81 14.29 6.25 1.21
C THR A 81 15.26 6.97 2.17
N ASN A 82 16.51 6.52 2.26
CA ASN A 82 17.56 7.23 3.00
C ASN A 82 17.91 8.57 2.36
N GLU A 83 17.99 8.63 1.03
CA GLU A 83 18.19 9.89 0.31
C GLU A 83 17.05 10.88 0.58
N LEU A 84 15.80 10.41 0.60
CA LEU A 84 14.62 11.20 0.93
C LEU A 84 14.74 11.82 2.33
N TRP A 85 15.21 11.05 3.32
CA TRP A 85 15.47 11.57 4.67
C TRP A 85 16.55 12.67 4.67
N LEU A 86 17.66 12.46 3.97
CA LEU A 86 18.76 13.41 3.90
C LEU A 86 18.36 14.70 3.18
N LYS A 87 17.52 14.59 2.15
CA LYS A 87 17.05 15.71 1.30
C LYS A 87 15.70 16.29 1.73
N ARG A 88 15.14 15.87 2.87
CA ARG A 88 13.79 16.25 3.34
C ARG A 88 13.47 17.75 3.34
N SER A 89 14.48 18.59 3.57
CA SER A 89 14.36 20.05 3.58
C SER A 89 14.37 20.70 2.19
N ASN A 90 14.72 19.96 1.14
CA ASN A 90 14.69 20.41 -0.24
C ASN A 90 13.42 19.93 -0.93
N GLU A 91 12.47 20.84 -1.16
CA GLU A 91 11.16 20.53 -1.77
C GLU A 91 11.28 19.84 -3.13
N LYS A 92 12.20 20.31 -4.00
CA LYS A 92 12.38 19.73 -5.34
C LYS A 92 12.91 18.30 -5.29
N GLU A 93 13.94 18.07 -4.47
CA GLU A 93 14.49 16.73 -4.29
C GLU A 93 13.50 15.80 -3.60
N ARG A 94 12.77 16.29 -2.59
CA ARG A 94 11.71 15.53 -1.94
C ARG A 94 10.65 15.08 -2.96
N GLN A 95 10.17 16.00 -3.79
CA GLN A 95 9.18 15.69 -4.83
C GLN A 95 9.70 14.71 -5.88
N ARG A 96 10.97 14.87 -6.31
CA ARG A 96 11.62 13.94 -7.23
C ARG A 96 11.71 12.53 -6.62
N LEU A 97 12.24 12.43 -5.41
CA LEU A 97 12.48 11.16 -4.73
C LEU A 97 11.18 10.45 -4.38
N THR A 98 10.12 11.17 -4.00
CA THR A 98 8.83 10.52 -3.73
C THR A 98 8.18 9.96 -4.99
N ARG A 99 8.33 10.63 -6.15
CA ARG A 99 7.89 10.06 -7.45
C ARG A 99 8.71 8.84 -7.83
N GLU A 100 10.02 8.92 -7.64
CA GLU A 100 10.92 7.80 -7.93
C GLU A 100 10.55 6.59 -7.06
N LEU A 101 10.35 6.78 -5.75
CA LEU A 101 9.89 5.73 -4.83
C LEU A 101 8.51 5.17 -5.22
N ALA A 102 7.56 6.03 -5.60
CA ALA A 102 6.23 5.58 -6.01
C ALA A 102 6.27 4.70 -7.26
N SER A 103 7.24 4.93 -8.17
CA SER A 103 7.40 4.13 -9.39
C SER A 103 7.79 2.67 -9.15
N PHE A 104 8.32 2.34 -7.97
CA PHE A 104 8.58 0.95 -7.57
C PHE A 104 7.29 0.21 -7.16
N ILE A 105 6.23 0.94 -6.84
CA ILE A 105 5.00 0.38 -6.28
C ILE A 105 3.97 0.18 -7.39
N GLU A 106 3.87 -1.04 -7.88
CA GLU A 106 2.84 -1.40 -8.85
C GLU A 106 1.49 -1.60 -8.16
N LEU A 107 0.53 -0.72 -8.45
CA LEU A 107 -0.86 -0.86 -8.02
C LEU A 107 -1.70 -1.50 -9.13
N PRO A 108 -2.68 -2.37 -8.80
CA PRO A 108 -3.65 -2.85 -9.78
C PRO A 108 -4.44 -1.69 -10.42
N ASP A 109 -4.83 -1.82 -11.69
CA ASP A 109 -5.51 -0.76 -12.48
C ASP A 109 -6.71 -0.13 -11.77
N LYS A 110 -7.47 -0.95 -11.03
CA LYS A 110 -8.63 -0.48 -10.24
C LYS A 110 -8.27 0.53 -9.14
N TYR A 111 -7.03 0.57 -8.68
CA TYR A 111 -6.51 1.48 -7.67
C TYR A 111 -5.52 2.51 -8.25
N ALA A 112 -4.85 2.20 -9.36
CA ALA A 112 -3.90 3.09 -10.01
C ALA A 112 -4.48 4.50 -10.23
N ASN A 113 -5.71 4.61 -10.77
CA ASN A 113 -6.36 5.91 -10.99
C ASN A 113 -6.74 6.67 -9.70
N ALA A 114 -7.02 5.96 -8.60
CA ALA A 114 -7.45 6.57 -7.34
C ALA A 114 -6.26 7.09 -6.51
N TYR A 115 -5.11 6.46 -6.68
CA TYR A 115 -3.88 6.75 -5.95
C TYR A 115 -2.75 7.22 -6.88
N ASP A 116 -3.11 7.67 -8.08
CA ASP A 116 -2.18 8.15 -9.10
C ASP A 116 -1.26 9.23 -8.53
N PHE A 117 0.02 9.16 -8.92
CA PHE A 117 1.12 9.87 -8.28
C PHE A 117 1.95 10.70 -9.24
#